data_AF-A0A1Q2GTG1-F1
#
_entry.id   AF-A0A1Q2GTG1-F1
#
_cell.length_a   1.000
_cell.length_b   1.000
_cell.length_c   1.000
_cell.angle_alpha   90.00
_cell.angle_beta   90.00
_cell.angle_gamma   90.00
#
_symmetry.space_group_name_H-M   'P 1'
#
loop_
_entity.id
_entity.type
_entity.pdbx_description
1 polymer ?
#
loop_
_entity_poly.entity_id
_entity_poly.type
_entity_poly.pdbx_seq_one_letter_code
_entity_poly.pdbx_strand_id
1 'polypeptide(L)'
;MKIFVLFLLLVSNIVLGKGLGREDLVSIEKVEHDILHNRRLNVSQVLNALEHSKITYPLKVNYLYGVIYYFGDYGLNKDNNKAYHYLKISADNGDATAAYLLGTLLVDDSPLKDVENGIKYLKFASNGGNVDAILNLYEMYRIGEYKDEDKILELLSYAAKNGSEESAIQYADSLFNISLAEQSKTKAQSVTLFLMGYNFKSLKGEKFYLLTGIYGLSNSPIYDESKRDYYLKLAAKEGHKFSIKLLSDFELIRTSNKK
;
A
#
# COMPACT_ATOMS: atom_id res chain seq x y z
N MET A 1 -21.08 23.09 46.14
CA MET A 1 -20.37 22.20 45.17
C MET A 1 -21.04 20.83 44.96
N LYS A 2 -22.34 20.64 45.26
CA LYS A 2 -23.10 19.41 44.93
C LYS A 2 -24.22 19.62 43.89
N ILE A 3 -24.56 20.87 43.58
CA ILE A 3 -25.65 21.21 42.64
C ILE A 3 -25.17 21.17 41.17
N PHE A 4 -23.87 21.37 40.90
CA PHE A 4 -23.32 21.37 39.54
C PHE A 4 -23.14 19.96 38.95
N VAL A 5 -22.92 18.94 39.80
CA VAL A 5 -22.80 17.53 39.37
C VAL A 5 -24.17 16.93 39.02
N LEU A 6 -25.24 17.38 39.70
CA LEU A 6 -26.59 16.93 39.39
C LEU A 6 -27.09 17.46 38.03
N PHE A 7 -26.64 18.64 37.60
CA PHE A 7 -27.01 19.21 36.30
C PHE A 7 -26.37 18.46 35.13
N LEU A 8 -25.13 17.98 35.28
CA LEU A 8 -24.46 17.12 34.28
C LEU A 8 -25.11 15.74 34.15
N LEU A 9 -25.66 15.18 35.23
CA LEU A 9 -26.41 13.91 35.21
C LEU A 9 -27.87 14.05 34.73
N LEU A 10 -28.43 15.26 34.75
CA LEU A 10 -29.76 15.55 34.21
C LEU A 10 -29.72 15.84 32.71
N VAL A 11 -28.67 16.51 32.21
CA VAL A 11 -28.49 16.74 30.77
C VAL A 11 -28.16 15.43 30.02
N SER A 12 -27.49 14.47 30.66
CA SER A 12 -27.31 13.13 30.07
C SER A 12 -28.59 12.29 30.02
N ASN A 13 -29.57 12.55 30.89
CA ASN A 13 -30.85 11.81 30.92
C ASN A 13 -31.99 12.46 30.13
N ILE A 14 -31.95 13.77 29.86
CA ILE A 14 -33.02 14.47 29.13
C ILE A 14 -32.86 14.34 27.60
N VAL A 15 -31.65 14.08 27.09
CA VAL A 15 -31.44 13.83 25.65
C VAL A 15 -31.86 12.40 25.25
N LEU A 16 -32.11 11.50 26.20
CA LEU A 16 -32.62 10.13 25.96
C LEU A 16 -34.17 10.09 25.85
N GLY A 17 -34.74 11.08 25.20
CA GLY A 17 -36.19 11.22 24.99
C GLY A 17 -36.65 10.62 23.65
N LYS A 18 -36.47 9.30 23.46
CA LYS A 18 -37.33 8.34 22.72
C LYS A 18 -36.54 7.09 22.31
N GLY A 19 -36.64 6.06 23.15
CA GLY A 19 -36.69 4.65 22.74
C GLY A 19 -35.49 4.06 22.00
N LEU A 20 -34.36 3.87 22.68
CA LEU A 20 -33.42 2.78 22.39
C LEU A 20 -32.97 2.22 23.73
N GLY A 21 -33.12 0.92 23.94
CA GLY A 21 -32.58 0.27 25.14
C GLY A 21 -31.07 0.44 25.15
N ARG A 22 -30.42 0.41 26.33
CA ARG A 22 -28.94 0.44 26.42
C ARG A 22 -28.27 -0.68 25.59
N GLU A 23 -29.02 -1.72 25.23
CA GLU A 23 -28.59 -2.85 24.39
C GLU A 23 -28.58 -2.54 22.88
N ASP A 24 -29.22 -1.47 22.43
CA ASP A 24 -29.26 -1.07 21.00
C ASP A 24 -28.16 -0.06 20.60
N LEU A 25 -27.40 0.45 21.57
CA LEU A 25 -26.32 1.42 21.35
C LEU A 25 -25.08 0.69 20.82
N VAL A 26 -24.90 0.75 19.50
CA VAL A 26 -23.70 0.23 18.81
C VAL A 26 -22.55 1.22 18.99
N SER A 27 -21.37 0.75 19.41
CA SER A 27 -20.19 1.60 19.54
C SER A 27 -19.59 1.96 18.18
N ILE A 28 -18.84 3.06 18.13
CA ILE A 28 -18.18 3.51 16.90
C ILE A 28 -17.13 2.51 16.40
N GLU A 29 -16.47 1.78 17.29
CA GLU A 29 -15.51 0.73 16.94
C GLU A 29 -16.20 -0.46 16.28
N LYS A 30 -17.39 -0.82 16.77
CA LYS A 30 -18.20 -1.88 16.14
C LYS A 30 -18.69 -1.45 14.76
N VAL A 31 -19.05 -0.18 14.58
CA VAL A 31 -19.41 0.38 13.27
C VAL A 31 -18.22 0.37 12.32
N GLU A 32 -17.05 0.86 12.76
CA GLU A 32 -15.82 0.86 11.97
C GLU A 32 -15.46 -0.57 11.53
N HIS A 33 -15.47 -1.52 12.46
CA HIS A 33 -15.22 -2.92 12.11
C HIS A 33 -16.24 -3.42 11.08
N ASP A 34 -17.53 -3.13 11.26
CA ASP A 34 -18.60 -3.60 10.37
C ASP A 34 -18.45 -3.06 8.95
N ILE A 35 -18.18 -1.76 8.82
CA ILE A 35 -17.96 -1.07 7.54
C ILE A 35 -16.78 -1.71 6.79
N LEU A 36 -15.70 -2.03 7.51
CA LEU A 36 -14.46 -2.50 6.90
C LEU A 36 -14.44 -4.00 6.59
N HIS A 37 -15.30 -4.83 7.21
CA HIS A 37 -15.15 -6.29 7.12
C HIS A 37 -16.42 -7.08 6.78
N ASN A 38 -17.59 -6.72 7.32
CA ASN A 38 -18.68 -7.70 7.44
C ASN A 38 -20.11 -7.18 7.21
N ARG A 39 -20.33 -5.86 7.14
CA ARG A 39 -21.57 -5.21 6.66
C ARG A 39 -22.87 -5.83 7.22
N ARG A 40 -22.89 -6.14 8.51
CA ARG A 40 -24.01 -6.80 9.20
C ARG A 40 -24.97 -5.82 9.84
N LEU A 41 -24.52 -4.61 10.15
CA LEU A 41 -25.37 -3.59 10.76
C LEU A 41 -26.35 -3.03 9.73
N ASN A 42 -27.53 -2.60 10.19
CA ASN A 42 -28.44 -1.85 9.35
C ASN A 42 -28.09 -0.35 9.34
N VAL A 43 -28.63 0.38 8.36
CA VAL A 43 -28.34 1.81 8.16
C VAL A 43 -28.68 2.65 9.39
N SER A 44 -29.79 2.35 10.09
CA SER A 44 -30.19 3.10 11.27
C SER A 44 -29.21 2.92 12.43
N GLN A 45 -28.69 1.70 12.64
CA GLN A 45 -27.66 1.44 13.66
C GLN A 45 -26.37 2.19 13.36
N VAL A 46 -25.92 2.18 12.10
CA VAL A 46 -24.72 2.88 11.67
C VAL A 46 -24.87 4.39 11.85
N LEU A 47 -25.92 4.99 11.28
CA LEU A 47 -26.13 6.44 11.34
C LEU A 47 -26.35 6.95 12.76
N ASN A 48 -27.09 6.21 13.59
CA ASN A 48 -27.27 6.58 15.00
C ASN A 48 -25.94 6.57 15.74
N ALA A 49 -25.13 5.53 15.60
CA ALA A 49 -23.83 5.45 16.27
C ALA A 49 -22.85 6.54 15.81
N LEU A 50 -22.84 6.86 14.50
CA LEU A 50 -22.05 7.97 13.95
C LEU A 50 -22.48 9.33 14.54
N GLU A 51 -23.78 9.58 14.65
CA GLU A 51 -24.29 10.84 15.18
C GLU A 51 -23.94 11.03 16.67
N HIS A 52 -24.15 9.98 17.49
CA HIS A 52 -23.79 10.03 18.92
C HIS A 52 -22.28 10.17 19.15
N SER A 53 -21.46 9.65 18.22
CA SER A 53 -19.99 9.66 18.34
C SER A 53 -19.35 10.90 17.73
N LYS A 54 -20.12 11.77 17.07
CA LYS A 54 -19.61 12.91 16.29
C LYS A 54 -18.83 13.93 17.13
N ILE A 55 -19.24 14.14 18.37
CA ILE A 55 -18.57 15.08 19.29
C ILE A 55 -17.28 14.47 19.84
N THR A 56 -17.31 13.19 20.20
CA THR A 56 -16.18 12.51 20.86
C THR A 56 -15.11 12.05 19.86
N TYR A 57 -15.51 11.61 18.67
CA TYR A 57 -14.64 11.05 17.64
C TYR A 57 -14.90 11.70 16.27
N PRO A 58 -14.81 13.03 16.13
CA PRO A 58 -15.19 13.73 14.90
C PRO A 58 -14.40 13.25 13.68
N LEU A 59 -13.09 13.04 13.79
CA LEU A 59 -12.26 12.60 12.67
C LEU A 59 -12.59 11.17 12.22
N LYS A 60 -12.83 10.26 13.16
CA LYS A 60 -13.26 8.89 12.85
C LYS A 60 -14.65 8.89 12.21
N VAL A 61 -15.59 9.67 12.74
CA VAL A 61 -16.93 9.77 12.17
C VAL A 61 -16.89 10.33 10.75
N ASN A 62 -16.10 11.38 10.49
CA ASN A 62 -15.91 11.89 9.14
C ASN A 62 -15.28 10.82 8.23
N TYR A 63 -14.23 10.13 8.67
CA TYR A 63 -13.63 9.05 7.89
C TYR A 63 -14.66 7.98 7.50
N LEU A 64 -15.44 7.50 8.48
CA LEU A 64 -16.45 6.47 8.24
C LEU A 64 -17.59 6.94 7.33
N TYR A 65 -18.08 8.18 7.48
CA TYR A 65 -19.01 8.76 6.51
C TYR A 65 -18.40 8.82 5.12
N GLY A 66 -17.14 9.23 5.02
CA GLY A 66 -16.36 9.24 3.78
C GLY A 66 -16.35 7.87 3.10
N VAL A 67 -16.01 6.81 3.86
CA VAL A 67 -15.99 5.42 3.38
C VAL A 67 -17.37 4.98 2.89
N ILE A 68 -18.42 5.23 3.66
CA ILE A 68 -19.79 4.83 3.30
C ILE A 68 -20.22 5.46 1.97
N TYR A 69 -19.99 6.76 1.78
CA TYR A 69 -20.33 7.43 0.53
C TYR A 69 -19.39 7.10 -0.62
N TYR A 70 -18.13 6.76 -0.35
CA TYR A 70 -17.17 6.35 -1.37
C TYR A 70 -17.57 5.03 -2.03
N PHE A 71 -18.02 4.06 -1.22
CA PHE A 71 -18.43 2.73 -1.71
C PHE A 71 -19.93 2.61 -2.00
N GLY A 72 -20.77 3.47 -1.43
CA GLY A 72 -22.22 3.37 -1.55
C GLY A 72 -22.80 2.22 -0.71
N ASP A 73 -22.48 2.20 0.59
CA ASP A 73 -22.84 1.10 1.49
C ASP A 73 -24.09 1.40 2.34
N TYR A 74 -24.62 0.37 3.01
CA TYR A 74 -25.77 0.47 3.93
C TYR A 74 -27.04 1.06 3.29
N GLY A 75 -27.25 0.82 1.99
CA GLY A 75 -28.40 1.35 1.25
C GLY A 75 -28.30 2.84 0.93
N LEU A 76 -27.14 3.47 1.18
CA LEU A 76 -26.82 4.80 0.69
C LEU A 76 -26.12 4.68 -0.67
N ASN A 77 -26.50 5.52 -1.62
CA ASN A 77 -25.85 5.53 -2.93
C ASN A 77 -24.44 6.11 -2.81
N LYS A 78 -23.53 5.60 -3.67
CA LYS A 78 -22.21 6.20 -3.87
C LYS A 78 -22.37 7.68 -4.24
N ASP A 79 -21.67 8.54 -3.53
CA ASP A 79 -21.71 10.00 -3.70
C ASP A 79 -20.30 10.56 -3.54
N ASN A 80 -19.63 10.78 -4.67
CA ASN A 80 -18.24 11.25 -4.70
C ASN A 80 -18.08 12.62 -4.03
N ASN A 81 -19.07 13.52 -4.09
CA ASN A 81 -18.97 14.85 -3.49
C ASN A 81 -19.00 14.76 -1.96
N LYS A 82 -19.88 13.92 -1.42
CA LYS A 82 -19.92 13.67 0.03
C LYS A 82 -18.69 12.91 0.49
N ALA A 83 -18.26 11.89 -0.25
CA ALA A 83 -17.03 11.17 0.04
C ALA A 83 -15.84 12.15 0.12
N TYR A 84 -15.66 12.99 -0.89
CA TYR A 84 -14.63 14.04 -0.91
C TYR A 84 -14.71 14.93 0.33
N HIS A 85 -15.89 15.49 0.63
CA HIS A 85 -16.07 16.39 1.76
C HIS A 85 -15.62 15.76 3.09
N TYR A 86 -16.11 14.56 3.39
CA TYR A 86 -15.83 13.89 4.65
C TYR A 86 -14.41 13.34 4.74
N LEU A 87 -13.91 12.70 3.67
CA LEU A 87 -12.53 12.19 3.62
C LEU A 87 -11.51 13.32 3.74
N LYS A 88 -11.77 14.48 3.11
CA LYS A 88 -10.88 15.65 3.20
C LYS A 88 -10.71 16.15 4.62
N ILE A 89 -11.77 16.21 5.41
CA ILE A 89 -11.68 16.64 6.81
C ILE A 89 -10.73 15.72 7.58
N SER A 90 -10.86 14.41 7.44
CA SER A 90 -10.00 13.44 8.14
C SER A 90 -8.58 13.44 7.59
N ALA A 91 -8.41 13.47 6.28
CA ALA A 91 -7.11 13.49 5.62
C ALA A 91 -6.28 14.74 6.00
N ASP A 92 -6.90 15.92 5.97
CA ASP A 92 -6.25 17.18 6.35
C ASP A 92 -5.86 17.22 7.84
N ASN A 93 -6.47 16.36 8.68
CA ASN A 93 -6.12 16.18 10.09
C ASN A 93 -5.22 14.97 10.35
N GLY A 94 -4.58 14.44 9.30
CA GLY A 94 -3.50 13.47 9.41
C GLY A 94 -3.93 12.00 9.32
N ASP A 95 -5.18 11.71 8.98
CA ASP A 95 -5.63 10.34 8.75
C ASP A 95 -5.10 9.83 7.39
N ALA A 96 -4.06 8.98 7.44
CA ALA A 96 -3.44 8.41 6.25
C ALA A 96 -4.39 7.52 5.43
N THR A 97 -5.35 6.86 6.07
CA THR A 97 -6.33 6.01 5.38
C THR A 97 -7.36 6.85 4.65
N ALA A 98 -7.83 7.94 5.28
CA ALA A 98 -8.70 8.91 4.62
C ALA A 98 -7.97 9.60 3.45
N ALA A 99 -6.69 9.95 3.62
CA ALA A 99 -5.87 10.53 2.57
C ALA A 99 -5.68 9.57 1.39
N TYR A 100 -5.53 8.27 1.63
CA TYR A 100 -5.47 7.27 0.55
C TYR A 100 -6.76 7.26 -0.28
N LEU A 101 -7.92 7.17 0.37
CA LEU A 101 -9.22 7.14 -0.32
C LEU A 101 -9.50 8.45 -1.06
N LEU A 102 -9.17 9.59 -0.45
CA LEU A 102 -9.29 10.89 -1.09
C LEU A 102 -8.35 11.04 -2.29
N GLY A 103 -7.10 10.61 -2.13
CA GLY A 103 -6.12 10.59 -3.20
C GLY A 103 -6.60 9.76 -4.38
N THR A 104 -7.13 8.56 -4.12
CA THR A 104 -7.72 7.67 -5.14
C THR A 104 -8.90 8.32 -5.84
N LEU A 105 -9.83 8.93 -5.08
CA LEU A 105 -10.98 9.65 -5.63
C LEU A 105 -10.60 10.76 -6.62
N LEU A 106 -9.49 11.43 -6.33
CA LEU A 106 -8.98 12.58 -7.09
C LEU A 106 -8.18 12.17 -8.34
N VAL A 107 -7.64 10.96 -8.40
CA VAL A 107 -6.90 10.47 -9.58
C VAL A 107 -7.78 9.63 -10.51
N ASP A 108 -8.84 9.04 -9.97
CA ASP A 108 -9.85 8.31 -10.72
C ASP A 108 -10.59 9.22 -11.71
N ASP A 109 -11.17 8.59 -12.74
CA ASP A 109 -11.98 9.27 -13.73
C ASP A 109 -13.34 9.68 -13.13
N SER A 110 -13.36 10.85 -12.49
CA SER A 110 -14.55 11.41 -11.85
C SER A 110 -14.66 12.93 -12.09
N PRO A 111 -15.84 13.54 -11.89
CA PRO A 111 -15.97 15.00 -11.97
C PRO A 111 -15.11 15.77 -10.96
N LEU A 112 -14.57 15.08 -9.95
CA LEU A 112 -13.68 15.64 -8.93
C LEU A 112 -12.20 15.42 -9.27
N LYS A 113 -11.89 14.87 -10.44
CA LYS A 113 -10.52 14.55 -10.83
C LYS A 113 -9.63 15.79 -10.73
N ASP A 114 -8.61 15.68 -9.89
CA ASP A 114 -7.55 16.64 -9.66
C ASP A 114 -6.30 15.83 -9.34
N VAL A 115 -5.61 15.44 -10.39
CA VAL A 115 -4.53 14.47 -10.29
C VAL A 115 -3.37 15.01 -9.44
N GLU A 116 -3.09 16.32 -9.51
CA GLU A 116 -2.00 16.92 -8.75
C GLU A 116 -2.26 16.85 -7.25
N ASN A 117 -3.48 17.20 -6.81
CA ASN A 117 -3.85 17.07 -5.41
C ASN A 117 -4.04 15.61 -4.99
N GLY A 118 -4.53 14.75 -5.89
CA GLY A 118 -4.60 13.31 -5.67
C GLY A 118 -3.24 12.71 -5.33
N ILE A 119 -2.20 13.05 -6.12
CA ILE A 119 -0.81 12.67 -5.86
C ILE A 119 -0.34 13.16 -4.48
N LYS A 120 -0.67 14.40 -4.08
CA LYS A 120 -0.28 14.95 -2.77
C LYS A 120 -0.86 14.12 -1.62
N TYR A 121 -2.15 13.78 -1.70
CA TYR A 121 -2.81 12.95 -0.68
C TYR A 121 -2.30 11.50 -0.69
N LEU A 122 -2.06 10.89 -1.85
CA LEU A 122 -1.46 9.57 -1.93
C LEU A 122 -0.03 9.55 -1.36
N LYS A 123 0.78 10.60 -1.59
CA LYS A 123 2.11 10.74 -0.97
C LYS A 123 2.04 10.87 0.55
N PHE A 124 1.05 11.60 1.05
CA PHE A 124 0.81 11.69 2.48
C PHE A 124 0.47 10.30 3.05
N ALA A 125 -0.44 9.56 2.41
CA ALA A 125 -0.83 8.22 2.83
C ALA A 125 0.34 7.22 2.76
N SER A 126 1.16 7.27 1.70
CA SER A 126 2.34 6.41 1.56
C SER A 126 3.36 6.67 2.68
N ASN A 127 3.56 7.94 3.05
CA ASN A 127 4.43 8.30 4.17
C ASN A 127 3.89 7.80 5.53
N GLY A 128 2.58 7.58 5.63
CA GLY A 128 1.92 6.91 6.76
C GLY A 128 1.99 5.38 6.71
N GLY A 129 2.71 4.79 5.74
CA GLY A 129 2.85 3.34 5.57
C GLY A 129 1.70 2.67 4.82
N ASN A 130 0.81 3.44 4.18
CA ASN A 130 -0.27 2.86 3.38
C ASN A 130 0.29 2.28 2.08
N VAL A 131 0.27 0.94 1.96
CA VAL A 131 0.82 0.21 0.82
C VAL A 131 -0.01 0.43 -0.45
N ASP A 132 -1.33 0.51 -0.34
CA ASP A 132 -2.20 0.76 -1.48
C ASP A 132 -1.94 2.14 -2.11
N ALA A 133 -1.62 3.14 -1.30
CA ALA A 133 -1.20 4.45 -1.78
C ALA A 133 0.12 4.42 -2.54
N ILE A 134 1.08 3.59 -2.10
CA ILE A 134 2.35 3.37 -2.81
C ILE A 134 2.07 2.74 -4.17
N LEU A 135 1.20 1.73 -4.24
CA LEU A 135 0.83 1.05 -5.49
C LEU A 135 0.14 2.01 -6.46
N ASN A 136 -0.79 2.84 -5.99
CA ASN A 136 -1.44 3.84 -6.83
C ASN A 136 -0.44 4.85 -7.39
N LEU A 137 0.47 5.39 -6.56
CA LEU A 137 1.51 6.30 -7.04
C LEU A 137 2.45 5.63 -8.04
N TYR A 138 2.82 4.37 -7.79
CA TYR A 138 3.66 3.60 -8.69
C TYR A 138 3.00 3.41 -10.06
N GLU A 139 1.72 3.07 -10.13
CA GLU A 139 0.99 2.98 -11.40
C GLU A 139 0.97 4.33 -12.13
N MET A 140 0.66 5.41 -11.41
CA MET A 140 0.64 6.76 -11.99
C MET A 140 1.99 7.22 -12.55
N TYR A 141 3.08 6.89 -11.86
CA TYR A 141 4.42 7.31 -12.29
C TYR A 141 5.05 6.36 -13.30
N ARG A 142 4.57 5.11 -13.42
CA ARG A 142 5.10 4.14 -14.39
C ARG A 142 4.50 4.31 -15.78
N ILE A 143 3.24 4.69 -15.86
CA ILE A 143 2.50 4.77 -17.13
C ILE A 143 1.73 6.09 -17.28
N GLY A 144 1.53 6.53 -18.52
CA GLY A 144 0.68 7.70 -18.83
C GLY A 144 1.39 9.05 -18.71
N GLU A 145 0.59 10.10 -18.57
CA GLU A 145 1.04 11.51 -18.64
C GLU A 145 1.92 11.95 -17.47
N TYR A 146 1.82 11.26 -16.34
CA TYR A 146 2.58 11.57 -15.12
C TYR A 146 3.83 10.71 -14.99
N LYS A 147 4.25 10.03 -16.07
CA LYS A 147 5.42 9.16 -16.01
C LYS A 147 6.65 9.91 -15.48
N ASP A 148 7.24 9.39 -14.41
CA ASP A 148 8.41 9.99 -13.74
C ASP A 148 9.28 8.89 -13.13
N GLU A 149 10.34 8.52 -13.84
CA GLU A 149 11.26 7.44 -13.45
C GLU A 149 11.99 7.74 -12.12
N ASP A 150 12.30 9.01 -11.86
CA ASP A 150 12.95 9.43 -10.61
C ASP A 150 12.00 9.23 -9.42
N LYS A 151 10.71 9.52 -9.61
CA LYS A 151 9.67 9.29 -8.58
C LYS A 151 9.39 7.81 -8.34
N ILE A 152 9.41 6.98 -9.39
CA ILE A 152 9.31 5.52 -9.22
C ILE A 152 10.44 5.00 -8.33
N LEU A 153 11.68 5.42 -8.63
CA LEU A 153 12.85 5.02 -7.84
C LEU A 153 12.75 5.47 -6.38
N GLU A 154 12.29 6.70 -6.13
CA GLU A 154 12.07 7.23 -4.79
C GLU A 154 11.05 6.37 -4.01
N LEU A 155 9.91 6.04 -4.62
CA LEU A 155 8.86 5.24 -4.01
C LEU A 155 9.29 3.80 -3.74
N LEU A 156 9.95 3.15 -4.71
CA LEU A 156 10.49 1.80 -4.53
C LEU A 156 11.54 1.77 -3.41
N SER A 157 12.42 2.77 -3.35
CA SER A 157 13.41 2.93 -2.29
C SER A 157 12.75 3.08 -0.92
N TYR A 158 11.71 3.91 -0.83
CA TYR A 158 10.96 4.15 0.40
C TYR A 158 10.24 2.87 0.87
N ALA A 159 9.53 2.20 -0.03
CA ALA A 159 8.82 0.95 0.29
C ALA A 159 9.78 -0.17 0.70
N ALA A 160 10.94 -0.28 0.04
CA ALA A 160 11.99 -1.21 0.44
C ALA A 160 12.51 -0.90 1.85
N LYS A 161 12.80 0.36 2.19
CA LYS A 161 13.22 0.75 3.55
C LYS A 161 12.19 0.39 4.62
N ASN A 162 10.91 0.33 4.25
CA ASN A 162 9.81 -0.07 5.13
C ASN A 162 9.48 -1.57 5.06
N GLY A 163 10.35 -2.39 4.48
CA GLY A 163 10.29 -3.86 4.56
C GLY A 163 9.61 -4.55 3.37
N SER A 164 9.16 -3.81 2.34
CA SER A 164 8.61 -4.43 1.13
C SER A 164 9.72 -5.13 0.33
N GLU A 165 9.78 -6.47 0.41
CA GLU A 165 10.72 -7.28 -0.36
C GLU A 165 10.55 -7.11 -1.86
N GLU A 166 9.30 -7.03 -2.33
CA GLU A 166 8.99 -6.82 -3.74
C GLU A 166 9.52 -5.48 -4.24
N SER A 167 9.31 -4.41 -3.47
CA SER A 167 9.85 -3.09 -3.81
C SER A 167 11.37 -3.08 -3.78
N ALA A 168 12.00 -3.84 -2.89
CA ALA A 168 13.45 -3.98 -2.86
C ALA A 168 13.99 -4.66 -4.13
N ILE A 169 13.33 -5.72 -4.62
CA ILE A 169 13.70 -6.36 -5.90
C ILE A 169 13.55 -5.37 -7.05
N GLN A 170 12.40 -4.70 -7.16
CA GLN A 170 12.15 -3.75 -8.26
C GLN A 170 13.11 -2.55 -8.20
N TYR A 171 13.40 -2.03 -7.00
CA TYR A 171 14.38 -0.96 -6.82
C TYR A 171 15.77 -1.36 -7.30
N ALA A 172 16.22 -2.57 -6.92
CA ALA A 172 17.51 -3.10 -7.34
C ALA A 172 17.59 -3.31 -8.86
N ASP A 173 16.53 -3.84 -9.47
CA ASP A 173 16.46 -4.02 -10.92
C ASP A 173 16.53 -2.68 -11.67
N SER A 174 15.77 -1.67 -11.24
CA SER A 174 15.82 -0.33 -11.84
C SER A 174 17.19 0.32 -11.70
N LEU A 175 17.82 0.23 -10.52
CA LEU A 175 19.19 0.74 -10.33
C LEU A 175 20.21 -0.01 -11.19
N PHE A 176 20.01 -1.32 -11.41
CA PHE A 176 20.88 -2.09 -12.28
C PHE A 176 20.71 -1.69 -13.74
N ASN A 177 19.48 -1.46 -14.21
CA ASN A 177 19.22 -0.94 -15.55
C ASN A 177 19.90 0.42 -15.78
N ILE A 178 19.87 1.32 -14.79
CA ILE A 178 20.65 2.57 -14.83
C ILE A 178 22.15 2.27 -14.93
N SER A 179 22.67 1.33 -14.13
CA SER A 179 24.10 0.98 -14.18
C SER A 179 24.52 0.37 -15.53
N LEU A 180 23.63 -0.38 -16.18
CA LEU A 180 23.84 -0.93 -17.53
C LEU A 180 23.88 0.17 -18.58
N ALA A 181 22.92 1.11 -18.53
CA ALA A 181 22.84 2.23 -19.45
C ALA A 181 24.09 3.14 -19.36
N GLU A 182 24.57 3.38 -18.14
CA GLU A 182 25.77 4.19 -17.89
C GLU A 182 27.08 3.40 -17.99
N GLN A 183 27.01 2.08 -18.17
CA GLN A 183 28.16 1.19 -18.10
C GLN A 183 29.00 1.35 -16.81
N SER A 184 28.32 1.63 -15.70
CA SER A 184 28.96 1.98 -14.43
C SER A 184 29.15 0.77 -13.53
N LYS A 185 30.40 0.29 -13.46
CA LYS A 185 30.80 -0.80 -12.56
C LYS A 185 30.46 -0.52 -11.10
N THR A 186 30.73 0.69 -10.61
CA THR A 186 30.48 1.09 -9.22
C THR A 186 28.98 1.04 -8.89
N LYS A 187 28.11 1.53 -9.79
CA LYS A 187 26.67 1.47 -9.58
C LYS A 187 26.18 0.02 -9.56
N ALA A 188 26.63 -0.81 -10.50
CA ALA A 188 26.27 -2.22 -10.52
C ALA A 188 26.71 -2.95 -9.24
N GLN A 189 27.93 -2.68 -8.73
CA GLN A 189 28.40 -3.23 -7.46
C GLN A 189 27.54 -2.78 -6.28
N SER A 190 27.14 -1.51 -6.22
CA SER A 190 26.24 -0.99 -5.18
C SER A 190 24.88 -1.71 -5.17
N VAL A 191 24.34 -2.07 -6.35
CA VAL A 191 23.11 -2.88 -6.43
C VAL A 191 23.32 -4.25 -5.78
N THR A 192 24.43 -4.92 -6.08
CA THR A 192 24.72 -6.23 -5.48
C THR A 192 24.89 -6.14 -3.96
N LEU A 193 25.52 -5.07 -3.46
CA LEU A 193 25.67 -4.82 -2.03
C LEU A 193 24.32 -4.58 -1.36
N PHE A 194 23.44 -3.78 -1.98
CA PHE A 194 22.08 -3.58 -1.51
C PHE A 194 21.31 -4.91 -1.40
N LEU A 195 21.30 -5.73 -2.46
CA LEU A 195 20.63 -7.04 -2.45
C LEU A 195 21.21 -7.99 -1.41
N MET A 196 22.51 -7.94 -1.16
CA MET A 196 23.16 -8.77 -0.14
C MET A 196 22.88 -8.29 1.29
N GLY A 197 22.77 -6.98 1.51
CA GLY A 197 22.49 -6.38 2.81
C GLY A 197 21.01 -6.34 3.21
N TYR A 198 20.10 -6.45 2.24
CA TYR A 198 18.66 -6.46 2.50
C TYR A 198 18.18 -7.82 3.03
N ASN A 199 17.33 -7.81 4.05
CA ASN A 199 16.84 -9.01 4.74
C ASN A 199 15.59 -9.61 4.04
N PHE A 200 15.81 -10.38 2.98
CA PHE A 200 14.74 -11.14 2.31
C PHE A 200 14.38 -12.41 3.09
N LYS A 201 13.10 -12.54 3.45
CA LYS A 201 12.50 -13.71 4.10
C LYS A 201 11.83 -14.61 3.07
N SER A 202 10.91 -14.06 2.26
CA SER A 202 10.11 -14.82 1.30
C SER A 202 10.69 -14.83 -0.11
N LEU A 203 11.40 -13.77 -0.51
CA LEU A 203 11.87 -13.58 -1.89
C LEU A 203 13.37 -13.82 -2.06
N LYS A 204 13.91 -14.80 -1.34
CA LYS A 204 15.34 -15.17 -1.44
C LYS A 204 15.70 -15.72 -2.82
N GLY A 205 14.81 -16.52 -3.40
CA GLY A 205 14.99 -17.08 -4.74
C GLY A 205 15.06 -16.00 -5.81
N GLU A 206 14.17 -15.01 -5.73
CA GLU A 206 14.06 -13.86 -6.62
C GLU A 206 15.29 -12.96 -6.49
N LYS A 207 15.76 -12.69 -5.26
CA LYS A 207 17.04 -12.00 -5.02
C LYS A 207 18.19 -12.70 -5.74
N PHE A 208 18.34 -14.01 -5.57
CA PHE A 208 19.46 -14.74 -6.19
C PHE A 208 19.31 -14.81 -7.70
N TYR A 209 18.08 -14.93 -8.21
CA TYR A 209 17.84 -14.89 -9.64
C TYR A 209 18.21 -13.54 -10.25
N LEU A 210 17.89 -12.43 -9.59
CA LEU A 210 18.33 -11.11 -10.04
C LEU A 210 19.86 -10.99 -10.04
N LEU A 211 20.54 -11.50 -9.01
CA LEU A 211 22.01 -11.58 -8.99
C LEU A 211 22.57 -12.43 -10.15
N THR A 212 21.90 -13.52 -10.53
CA THR A 212 22.26 -14.28 -11.74
C THR A 212 22.21 -13.40 -12.99
N GLY A 213 21.16 -12.61 -13.18
CA GLY A 213 21.04 -11.68 -14.30
C GLY A 213 22.14 -10.61 -14.28
N ILE A 214 22.38 -10.01 -13.10
CA ILE A 214 23.39 -8.96 -12.91
C ILE A 214 24.79 -9.43 -13.33
N TYR A 215 25.18 -10.63 -12.92
CA TYR A 215 26.48 -11.22 -13.28
C TYR A 215 26.48 -11.92 -14.64
N GLY A 216 25.32 -12.24 -15.21
CA GLY A 216 25.18 -13.10 -16.37
C GLY A 216 24.92 -12.40 -17.69
N LEU A 217 24.44 -11.16 -17.69
CA LEU A 217 24.27 -10.38 -18.92
C LEU A 217 25.63 -10.02 -19.52
N SER A 218 25.83 -10.34 -20.79
CA SER A 218 27.11 -10.12 -21.48
C SER A 218 27.55 -8.66 -21.56
N ASN A 219 26.61 -7.72 -21.48
CA ASN A 219 26.86 -6.27 -21.45
C ASN A 219 26.88 -5.69 -20.01
N SER A 220 26.87 -6.55 -18.98
CA SER A 220 26.98 -6.12 -17.60
C SER A 220 28.39 -5.58 -17.29
N PRO A 221 28.51 -4.39 -16.68
CA PRO A 221 29.79 -3.86 -16.18
C PRO A 221 30.50 -4.75 -15.16
N ILE A 222 29.77 -5.72 -14.60
CA ILE A 222 30.28 -6.70 -13.64
C ILE A 222 30.01 -8.13 -14.08
N TYR A 223 29.97 -8.40 -15.39
CA TYR A 223 29.87 -9.76 -15.92
C TYR A 223 30.88 -10.72 -15.26
N ASP A 224 30.39 -11.85 -14.75
CA ASP A 224 31.18 -12.89 -14.10
C ASP A 224 30.41 -14.22 -14.18
N GLU A 225 30.88 -15.11 -15.04
CA GLU A 225 30.25 -16.41 -15.28
C GLU A 225 30.20 -17.29 -14.03
N SER A 226 31.25 -17.27 -13.22
CA SER A 226 31.33 -18.10 -12.03
C SER A 226 30.30 -17.65 -11.00
N LYS A 227 30.12 -16.33 -10.84
CA LYS A 227 29.09 -15.78 -9.96
C LYS A 227 27.68 -15.97 -10.51
N ARG A 228 27.47 -15.78 -11.82
CA ARG A 228 26.21 -16.10 -12.49
C ARG A 228 25.76 -17.52 -12.14
N ASP A 229 26.64 -18.50 -12.36
CA ASP A 229 26.34 -19.92 -12.13
C ASP A 229 26.13 -20.23 -10.64
N TYR A 230 26.91 -19.59 -9.76
CA TYR A 230 26.76 -19.70 -8.33
C TYR A 230 25.38 -19.21 -7.86
N TYR A 231 24.98 -18.00 -8.26
CA TYR A 231 23.70 -17.42 -7.88
C TYR A 231 22.53 -18.15 -8.54
N LEU A 232 22.70 -18.70 -9.75
CA LEU A 232 21.66 -19.48 -10.41
C LEU A 232 21.31 -20.73 -9.59
N LYS A 233 22.33 -21.42 -9.07
CA LYS A 233 22.16 -22.59 -8.19
C LYS A 233 21.52 -22.20 -6.86
N LEU A 234 21.90 -21.07 -6.27
CA LEU A 234 21.26 -20.57 -5.05
C LEU A 234 19.80 -20.22 -5.28
N ALA A 235 19.47 -19.53 -6.37
CA ALA A 235 18.10 -19.21 -6.74
C ALA A 235 17.24 -20.48 -6.86
N ALA A 236 17.75 -21.51 -7.53
CA ALA A 236 17.07 -22.79 -7.63
C ALA A 236 16.88 -23.48 -6.27
N LYS A 237 17.92 -23.46 -5.42
CA LYS A 237 17.86 -24.03 -4.06
C LYS A 237 16.81 -23.35 -3.18
N GLU A 238 16.62 -22.04 -3.35
CA GLU A 238 15.58 -21.25 -2.68
C GLU A 238 14.20 -21.34 -3.38
N GLY A 239 14.02 -22.23 -4.37
CA GLY A 239 12.72 -22.51 -4.96
C GLY A 239 12.36 -21.67 -6.20
N HIS A 240 13.27 -20.87 -6.75
CA HIS A 240 12.98 -20.07 -7.94
C HIS A 240 12.73 -20.96 -9.17
N LYS A 241 11.48 -20.97 -9.66
CA LYS A 241 10.97 -21.93 -10.66
C LYS A 241 11.77 -21.93 -11.95
N PHE A 242 12.08 -20.76 -12.50
CA PHE A 242 12.85 -20.66 -13.75
C PHE A 242 14.27 -21.15 -13.58
N SER A 243 14.91 -20.88 -12.44
CA SER A 243 16.27 -21.34 -12.16
C SER A 243 16.33 -22.85 -12.04
N ILE A 244 15.34 -23.46 -11.38
CA ILE A 244 15.21 -24.92 -11.29
C ILE A 244 15.10 -25.54 -12.68
N LYS A 245 14.18 -25.02 -13.50
CA LYS A 245 13.95 -25.51 -14.87
C LYS A 245 15.21 -25.36 -15.73
N LEU A 246 15.86 -24.20 -15.68
CA LEU A 246 17.05 -23.94 -16.48
C LEU A 246 18.18 -24.93 -16.15
N LEU A 247 18.41 -25.20 -14.86
CA LEU A 247 19.42 -26.17 -14.44
C LEU A 247 19.04 -27.61 -14.80
N SER A 248 17.77 -28.01 -14.70
CA SER A 248 17.34 -29.35 -15.11
C SER A 248 17.54 -29.59 -16.61
N ASP A 249 17.25 -28.58 -17.43
CA ASP A 249 17.41 -28.66 -18.89
C ASP A 249 18.90 -28.84 -19.26
N PHE A 250 19.81 -28.15 -18.56
CA PHE A 250 21.26 -28.35 -18.75
C PHE A 250 21.74 -29.75 -18.35
N GLU A 251 21.21 -30.34 -17.28
CA GLU A 251 21.56 -31.70 -16.86
C GLU A 251 21.06 -32.74 -17.86
N LEU A 252 19.86 -32.55 -18.43
CA LEU A 252 19.32 -33.42 -19.48
C LEU A 252 20.19 -33.39 -20.74
N ILE A 253 20.62 -32.22 -21.19
CA ILE A 253 21.53 -32.09 -22.35
C ILE A 253 22.87 -32.77 -22.09
N ARG A 254 23.42 -32.62 -20.88
CA ARG A 254 24.71 -33.22 -20.52
C ARG A 254 24.66 -34.75 -20.45
N THR A 255 23.50 -35.30 -20.08
CA THR A 255 23.29 -36.75 -20.02
C THR A 255 22.93 -37.35 -21.37
N SER A 256 22.27 -36.59 -22.26
CA SER A 256 22.00 -37.01 -23.65
C SER A 256 23.25 -37.02 -24.52
N ASN A 257 24.17 -36.06 -24.35
CA ASN A 257 25.43 -35.98 -25.12
C ASN A 257 26.50 -37.01 -24.68
N LYS A 258 26.22 -37.83 -23.66
CA LYS A 258 27.11 -38.89 -23.16
C LYS A 258 26.66 -40.31 -23.58
N LYS A 259 25.55 -40.43 -24.32
CA LYS A 259 25.06 -41.69 -24.90
C LYS A 259 25.34 -41.71 -26.40
#